data_AF-A0A2V8THB0-F1
#
_entry.id   AF-A0A2V8THB0-F1
#
_cell.length_a   1.000
_cell.length_b   1.000
_cell.length_c   1.000
_cell.angle_alpha   90.00
_cell.angle_beta   90.00
_cell.angle_gamma   90.00
#
_symmetry.space_group_name_H-M   'P 1'
#
loop_
_entity.id
_entity.type
_entity.pdbx_description
1 polymer ?
#
loop_
_entity_poly.entity_id
_entity_poly.type
_entity_poly.pdbx_seq_one_letter_code
_entity_poly.pdbx_strand_id
1 'polypeptide(L)'
;MGSRDTGDEFLRRFSTISIFPGRSAQFGVFAFELLNEIANDYRSVLGITGRGENTLGTISILGRPAKTCWLRNMMNRQMKSLVFFSICLCMIVSGQQSTSEEDVWKDFTDWVLKQAPNSEPGDLIRSYREGLLRQGIADDEVRRRMGVVSNSIFTRRKGVELLWDKVYAGKNPVFIQGPSAVVMSAIEGRKPGKALDIGMGQGRNSVYLAGQGWDVTGFDPSGEGIRIARSNADKAGVKIRALVARDDEFRYGEDQWDLIVITYVRDLTKEDAAQFWKALRPG
;
A
#
# COMPACT_ATOMS: atom_id res chain seq x y z
N MET A 1 -3.30 38.69 30.83
CA MET A 1 -4.01 37.39 30.96
C MET A 1 -4.65 37.09 29.62
N GLY A 2 -3.99 36.25 28.84
CA GLY A 2 -4.45 35.80 27.55
C GLY A 2 -4.85 34.34 27.60
N SER A 3 -5.82 33.97 26.78
CA SER A 3 -5.68 32.87 25.83
C SER A 3 -6.75 33.11 24.77
N ARG A 4 -6.33 33.35 23.52
CA ARG A 4 -7.20 33.33 22.36
C ARG A 4 -6.76 32.16 21.51
N ASP A 5 -7.70 31.27 21.35
CA ASP A 5 -7.69 30.07 20.52
C ASP A 5 -7.42 30.47 19.07
N THR A 6 -6.29 30.04 18.51
CA THR A 6 -5.81 30.43 17.16
C THR A 6 -5.69 29.24 16.20
N GLY A 7 -6.16 28.06 16.61
CA GLY A 7 -6.13 26.85 15.75
C GLY A 7 -7.30 26.75 14.76
N ASP A 8 -8.50 27.18 15.17
CA ASP A 8 -9.74 26.89 14.41
C ASP A 8 -10.01 27.85 13.25
N GLU A 9 -9.42 29.04 13.24
CA GLU A 9 -9.65 30.02 12.18
C GLU A 9 -8.84 29.72 10.90
N PHE A 10 -7.74 28.95 11.03
CA PHE A 10 -6.88 28.58 9.90
C PHE A 10 -7.53 27.53 8.98
N LEU A 11 -8.37 26.64 9.53
CA LEU A 11 -9.00 25.54 8.78
C LEU A 11 -10.18 25.99 7.90
N ARG A 12 -10.74 27.18 8.12
CA ARG A 12 -11.88 27.69 7.33
C ARG A 12 -11.50 28.26 5.96
N ARG A 13 -10.20 28.45 5.67
CA ARG A 13 -9.75 29.17 4.47
C ARG A 13 -9.30 28.29 3.31
N PHE A 14 -9.33 26.95 3.45
CA PHE A 14 -8.92 26.00 2.40
C PHE A 14 -10.01 25.07 1.86
N SER A 15 -11.27 25.24 2.27
CA SER A 15 -12.38 24.49 1.68
C SER A 15 -13.07 25.30 0.58
N THR A 16 -12.55 25.24 -0.64
CA THR A 16 -13.34 25.52 -1.85
C THR A 16 -13.18 24.32 -2.80
N ILE A 17 -14.00 23.30 -2.57
CA ILE A 17 -14.17 22.17 -3.48
C ILE A 17 -15.26 22.60 -4.46
N SER A 18 -14.88 22.89 -5.71
CA SER A 18 -15.83 23.00 -6.81
C SER A 18 -16.25 21.61 -7.26
N ILE A 19 -17.49 21.23 -6.94
CA ILE A 19 -18.13 19.99 -7.38
C ILE A 19 -18.73 20.22 -8.77
N PHE A 20 -18.33 19.42 -9.76
CA PHE A 20 -19.12 19.19 -10.98
C PHE A 20 -19.86 17.84 -10.86
N PRO A 21 -21.17 17.76 -11.20
CA PRO A 21 -21.98 16.58 -10.93
C PRO A 21 -21.85 15.53 -12.04
N GLY A 22 -21.60 14.29 -11.65
CA GLY A 22 -21.66 13.16 -12.59
C GLY A 22 -21.28 11.83 -11.96
N ARG A 23 -22.31 11.06 -11.55
CA ARG A 23 -22.27 9.65 -11.10
C ARG A 23 -21.70 9.39 -9.69
N SER A 24 -22.51 9.68 -8.68
CA SER A 24 -22.40 9.08 -7.35
C SER A 24 -23.75 8.51 -6.93
N ALA A 25 -24.09 7.36 -7.52
CA ALA A 25 -25.19 6.50 -7.09
C ALA A 25 -24.84 5.04 -7.38
N GLN A 26 -23.72 4.55 -6.84
CA GLN A 26 -23.35 3.13 -6.91
C GLN A 26 -22.63 2.60 -5.66
N PHE A 27 -22.24 3.46 -4.72
CA PHE A 27 -21.58 3.02 -3.48
C PHE A 27 -22.54 2.59 -2.36
N GLY A 28 -23.84 2.91 -2.44
CA GLY A 28 -24.83 2.52 -1.43
C GLY A 28 -25.46 1.14 -1.64
N VAL A 29 -25.48 0.62 -2.87
CA VAL A 29 -26.12 -0.67 -3.20
C VAL A 29 -25.17 -1.84 -2.90
N PHE A 30 -23.87 -1.64 -3.10
CA PHE A 30 -22.84 -2.67 -2.91
C PHE A 30 -22.66 -3.07 -1.43
N ALA A 31 -22.90 -2.15 -0.49
CA ALA A 31 -22.83 -2.44 0.95
C ALA A 31 -24.06 -3.21 1.47
N PHE A 32 -25.20 -3.14 0.78
CA PHE A 32 -26.43 -3.82 1.19
C PHE A 32 -26.51 -5.25 0.63
N GLU A 33 -26.02 -5.47 -0.58
CA GLU A 33 -25.94 -6.82 -1.19
C GLU A 33 -24.88 -7.70 -0.50
N LEU A 34 -23.72 -7.14 -0.14
CA LEU A 34 -22.66 -7.86 0.56
C LEU A 34 -23.07 -8.31 1.97
N LEU A 35 -23.90 -7.54 2.68
CA LEU A 35 -24.40 -7.92 4.01
C LEU A 35 -25.51 -8.98 3.95
N ASN A 36 -26.32 -9.01 2.89
CA ASN A 36 -27.33 -10.06 2.70
C ASN A 36 -26.72 -11.39 2.26
N GLU A 37 -25.61 -11.37 1.52
CA GLU A 37 -24.86 -12.56 1.13
C GLU A 37 -24.16 -13.19 2.36
N ILE A 38 -23.57 -12.35 3.23
CA ILE A 38 -22.98 -12.78 4.51
C ILE A 38 -24.04 -13.34 5.47
N ALA A 39 -25.26 -12.78 5.51
CA ALA A 39 -26.33 -13.26 6.38
C ALA A 39 -26.95 -14.59 5.92
N ASN A 40 -26.97 -14.87 4.61
CA ASN A 40 -27.45 -16.14 4.06
C ASN A 40 -26.42 -17.27 4.22
N ASP A 41 -25.13 -16.96 4.13
CA ASP A 41 -24.04 -17.91 4.41
C ASP A 41 -23.98 -18.34 5.88
N TYR A 42 -24.31 -17.45 6.82
CA TYR A 42 -24.42 -17.84 8.24
C TYR A 42 -25.59 -18.81 8.52
N ARG A 43 -26.66 -18.78 7.72
CA ARG A 43 -27.79 -19.73 7.86
C ARG A 43 -27.50 -21.08 7.22
N SER A 44 -26.70 -21.14 6.15
CA SER A 44 -26.32 -22.39 5.49
C SER A 44 -25.28 -23.18 6.30
N VAL A 45 -24.35 -22.49 6.97
CA VAL A 45 -23.28 -23.10 7.78
C VAL A 45 -23.79 -23.66 9.12
N LEU A 46 -24.87 -23.11 9.68
CA LEU A 46 -25.44 -23.59 10.95
C LEU A 46 -26.55 -24.63 10.81
N GLY A 47 -26.94 -25.02 9.59
CA GLY A 47 -27.92 -26.08 9.36
C GLY A 47 -29.28 -25.85 10.02
N ILE A 48 -29.68 -24.60 10.26
CA ILE A 48 -31.00 -24.28 10.82
C ILE A 48 -32.02 -24.27 9.67
N THR A 49 -32.46 -25.46 9.27
CA THR A 49 -33.71 -25.62 8.53
C THR A 49 -34.81 -25.95 9.52
N GLY A 50 -35.66 -24.98 9.86
CA GLY A 50 -36.86 -25.27 10.64
C GLY A 50 -37.62 -24.05 11.13
N ARG A 51 -38.72 -23.74 10.44
CA ARG A 51 -39.93 -23.19 11.06
C ARG A 51 -40.80 -24.41 11.39
N GLY A 52 -41.08 -24.69 12.65
CA GLY A 52 -41.89 -25.85 13.03
C GLY A 52 -41.96 -26.10 14.53
N GLU A 53 -42.97 -25.47 15.13
CA GLU A 53 -43.77 -25.90 16.27
C GLU A 53 -43.28 -27.08 17.14
N ASN A 54 -43.21 -26.80 18.44
CA ASN A 54 -43.24 -27.79 19.51
C ASN A 54 -44.51 -28.65 19.41
N THR A 55 -44.39 -29.90 18.97
CA THR A 55 -45.29 -30.96 19.41
C THR A 55 -44.49 -32.20 19.79
N LEU A 56 -44.59 -32.54 21.07
CA LEU A 56 -44.18 -33.83 21.63
C LEU A 56 -44.99 -34.94 20.96
N GLY A 57 -44.31 -35.82 20.24
CA GLY A 57 -44.90 -37.01 19.62
C GLY A 57 -44.02 -38.23 19.88
N THR A 58 -44.23 -38.87 21.04
CA THR A 58 -43.78 -40.23 21.33
C THR A 58 -44.27 -41.19 20.24
N ILE A 59 -43.36 -41.86 19.54
CA ILE A 59 -43.69 -43.07 18.77
C ILE A 59 -42.74 -44.18 19.20
N SER A 60 -43.24 -45.01 20.11
CA SER A 60 -42.70 -46.32 20.42
C SER A 60 -43.03 -47.29 19.28
N ILE A 61 -42.03 -47.93 18.67
CA ILE A 61 -42.23 -49.18 17.93
C ILE A 61 -41.27 -50.23 18.49
N LEU A 62 -41.82 -51.12 19.31
CA LEU A 62 -41.26 -52.41 19.67
C LEU A 62 -41.33 -53.35 18.46
N GLY A 63 -40.22 -54.02 18.12
CA GLY A 63 -40.23 -54.98 17.01
C GLY A 63 -38.94 -55.80 16.81
N ARG A 64 -38.65 -56.70 17.76
CA ARG A 64 -37.87 -57.97 17.71
C ARG A 64 -36.47 -58.05 17.02
N PRO A 65 -35.51 -58.80 17.61
CA PRO A 65 -34.14 -58.90 17.11
C PRO A 65 -34.01 -60.05 16.10
N ALA A 66 -33.41 -59.81 14.95
CA ALA A 66 -32.89 -60.88 14.10
C ALA A 66 -31.75 -60.42 13.19
N LYS A 67 -30.59 -61.04 13.40
CA LYS A 67 -29.57 -61.37 12.38
C LYS A 67 -28.84 -60.22 11.69
N THR A 68 -27.83 -59.65 12.36
CA THR A 68 -26.72 -58.95 11.67
C THR A 68 -25.37 -59.24 12.33
N CYS A 69 -25.05 -60.52 12.58
CA CYS A 69 -23.73 -60.95 13.06
C CYS A 69 -22.75 -61.34 11.94
N TRP A 70 -23.08 -61.08 10.67
CA TRP A 70 -22.23 -61.45 9.52
C TRP A 70 -21.69 -60.27 8.69
N LEU A 71 -22.01 -59.02 9.07
CA LEU A 71 -21.49 -57.81 8.41
C LEU A 71 -20.48 -57.01 9.25
N ARG A 72 -20.26 -57.38 10.52
CA ARG A 72 -19.37 -56.64 11.43
C ARG A 72 -17.88 -56.98 11.27
N ASN A 73 -17.54 -58.10 10.63
CA ASN A 73 -16.16 -58.55 10.45
C ASN A 73 -15.63 -58.51 9.02
N MET A 74 -16.43 -58.06 8.04
CA MET A 74 -15.97 -57.82 6.67
C MET A 74 -15.51 -56.36 6.47
N MET A 75 -15.11 -55.68 7.55
CA MET A 75 -14.43 -54.38 7.46
C MET A 75 -12.93 -54.64 7.40
N ASN A 76 -12.52 -55.12 6.21
CA ASN A 76 -11.21 -55.62 5.86
C ASN A 76 -10.08 -54.64 6.23
N ARG A 77 -8.92 -55.20 6.61
CA ARG A 77 -7.63 -54.49 6.80
C ARG A 77 -7.35 -53.49 5.65
N GLN A 78 -7.79 -53.81 4.44
CA GLN A 78 -7.67 -52.96 3.25
C GLN A 78 -8.54 -51.70 3.26
N MET A 79 -9.76 -51.74 3.82
CA MET A 79 -10.62 -50.57 3.94
C MET A 79 -10.08 -49.58 4.98
N LYS A 80 -9.56 -50.10 6.10
CA LYS A 80 -8.86 -49.27 7.09
C LYS A 80 -7.61 -48.63 6.48
N SER A 81 -6.86 -49.38 5.67
CA SER A 81 -5.68 -48.86 4.95
C SER A 81 -6.04 -47.78 3.92
N LEU A 82 -7.15 -47.94 3.19
CA LEU A 82 -7.64 -46.96 2.21
C LEU A 82 -8.15 -45.67 2.87
N VAL A 83 -8.89 -45.78 3.99
CA VAL A 83 -9.33 -44.61 4.76
C VAL A 83 -8.12 -43.90 5.39
N PHE A 84 -7.14 -44.64 5.92
CA PHE A 84 -5.90 -44.05 6.44
C PHE A 84 -5.09 -43.36 5.34
N PHE A 85 -4.97 -43.97 4.16
CA PHE A 85 -4.30 -43.35 3.00
C PHE A 85 -5.04 -42.09 2.53
N SER A 86 -6.37 -42.09 2.53
CA SER A 86 -7.17 -40.94 2.13
C SER A 86 -7.08 -39.79 3.14
N ILE A 87 -7.00 -40.09 4.44
CA ILE A 87 -6.77 -39.09 5.50
C ILE A 87 -5.34 -38.54 5.42
N CYS A 88 -4.33 -39.39 5.19
CA CYS A 88 -2.95 -38.94 4.97
C CYS A 88 -2.80 -38.11 3.69
N LEU A 89 -3.51 -38.45 2.61
CA LEU A 89 -3.55 -37.66 1.37
C LEU A 89 -4.25 -36.31 1.60
N CYS A 90 -5.33 -36.27 2.38
CA CYS A 90 -5.96 -35.01 2.80
C CYS A 90 -5.05 -34.16 3.69
N MET A 91 -4.23 -34.76 4.56
CA MET A 91 -3.24 -34.03 5.38
C MET A 91 -2.04 -33.51 4.56
N ILE A 92 -1.67 -34.19 3.47
CA ILE A 92 -0.66 -33.71 2.52
C ILE A 92 -1.22 -32.55 1.66
N VAL A 93 -2.50 -32.61 1.30
CA VAL A 93 -3.18 -31.53 0.54
C VAL A 93 -3.45 -30.29 1.41
N SER A 94 -3.57 -30.44 2.73
CA SER A 94 -3.70 -29.31 3.68
C SER A 94 -2.36 -28.77 4.19
N GLY A 95 -1.24 -29.32 3.68
CA GLY A 95 0.13 -28.90 4.00
C GLY A 95 0.72 -27.88 3.01
N GLN A 96 -0.08 -27.10 2.28
CA GLN A 96 0.45 -25.88 1.65
C GLN A 96 0.73 -24.87 2.75
N GLN A 97 1.92 -24.99 3.33
CA GLN A 97 2.47 -23.99 4.23
C GLN A 97 2.51 -22.68 3.45
N SER A 98 1.69 -21.73 3.85
CA SER A 98 1.61 -20.43 3.18
C SER A 98 3.01 -19.82 3.14
N THR A 99 3.39 -19.28 1.98
CA THR A 99 4.72 -18.71 1.82
C THR A 99 4.94 -17.58 2.83
N SER A 100 6.09 -17.58 3.50
CA SER A 100 6.37 -16.59 4.53
C SER A 100 6.38 -15.17 3.94
N GLU A 101 6.11 -14.14 4.75
CA GLU A 101 6.16 -12.76 4.26
C GLU A 101 7.54 -12.39 3.71
N GLU A 102 8.60 -12.99 4.26
CA GLU A 102 9.97 -12.78 3.78
C GLU A 102 10.18 -13.41 2.41
N ASP A 103 9.68 -14.62 2.18
CA ASP A 103 9.75 -15.27 0.87
C ASP A 103 8.96 -14.51 -0.18
N VAL A 104 7.77 -14.01 0.18
CA VAL A 104 6.93 -13.19 -0.70
C VAL A 104 7.64 -11.89 -1.06
N TRP A 105 8.25 -11.22 -0.07
CA TRP A 105 9.01 -10.00 -0.31
C TRP A 105 10.22 -10.27 -1.21
N LYS A 106 10.98 -11.32 -0.92
CA LYS A 106 12.13 -11.73 -1.72
C LYS A 106 11.73 -12.01 -3.17
N ASP A 107 10.69 -12.81 -3.38
CA ASP A 107 10.15 -13.13 -4.71
C ASP A 107 9.79 -11.87 -5.51
N PHE A 108 9.08 -10.93 -4.87
CA PHE A 108 8.76 -9.64 -5.48
C PHE A 108 10.02 -8.84 -5.84
N THR A 109 10.99 -8.75 -4.93
CA THR A 109 12.23 -7.98 -5.19
C THR A 109 13.08 -8.60 -6.30
N ASP A 110 13.18 -9.93 -6.35
CA ASP A 110 13.89 -10.64 -7.41
C ASP A 110 13.18 -10.46 -8.76
N TRP A 111 11.85 -10.43 -8.75
CA TRP A 111 11.04 -10.17 -9.92
C TRP A 111 11.18 -8.73 -10.42
N VAL A 112 11.09 -7.73 -9.52
CA VAL A 112 11.09 -6.31 -9.89
C VAL A 112 12.43 -5.88 -10.47
N LEU A 113 13.53 -6.40 -9.93
CA LEU A 113 14.88 -6.13 -10.43
C LEU A 113 15.04 -6.53 -11.91
N LYS A 114 14.38 -7.61 -12.34
CA LYS A 114 14.40 -8.12 -13.72
C LYS A 114 13.48 -7.36 -14.68
N GLN A 115 12.55 -6.56 -14.17
CA GLN A 115 11.65 -5.80 -15.04
C GLN A 115 12.37 -4.65 -15.73
N ALA A 116 11.96 -4.35 -16.97
CA ALA A 116 12.35 -3.10 -17.60
C ALA A 116 11.81 -1.92 -16.77
N PRO A 117 12.52 -0.76 -16.77
CA PRO A 117 11.97 0.45 -16.20
C PRO A 117 10.59 0.79 -16.75
N ASN A 118 9.67 1.18 -15.87
CA ASN A 118 8.31 1.57 -16.22
C ASN A 118 7.93 2.77 -15.38
N SER A 119 7.61 3.88 -16.04
CA SER A 119 7.25 5.13 -15.39
C SER A 119 5.90 5.09 -14.68
N GLU A 120 5.07 4.06 -14.88
CA GLU A 120 3.78 3.89 -14.21
C GLU A 120 3.90 2.89 -13.04
N PRO A 121 3.87 3.35 -11.77
CA PRO A 121 4.01 2.47 -10.60
C PRO A 121 2.88 1.42 -10.53
N GLY A 122 1.65 1.82 -10.88
CA GLY A 122 0.48 0.92 -10.85
C GLY A 122 0.60 -0.25 -11.82
N ASP A 123 1.24 -0.04 -12.96
CA ASP A 123 1.44 -1.07 -13.97
C ASP A 123 2.48 -2.10 -13.54
N LEU A 124 3.52 -1.67 -12.82
CA LEU A 124 4.53 -2.57 -12.26
C LEU A 124 3.88 -3.55 -11.25
N ILE A 125 3.07 -3.03 -10.34
CA ILE A 125 2.38 -3.84 -9.32
C ILE A 125 1.32 -4.74 -9.97
N ARG A 126 0.56 -4.24 -10.95
CA ARG A 126 -0.41 -5.04 -11.70
C ARG A 126 0.26 -6.20 -12.45
N SER A 127 1.39 -5.93 -13.11
CA SER A 127 2.15 -6.92 -13.87
C SER A 127 2.68 -8.05 -12.97
N TYR A 128 3.08 -7.73 -11.74
CA TYR A 128 3.46 -8.74 -10.75
C TYR A 128 2.28 -9.64 -10.39
N ARG A 129 1.12 -9.05 -10.05
CA ARG A 129 -0.10 -9.79 -9.73
C ARG A 129 -0.50 -10.74 -10.86
N GLU A 130 -0.51 -10.25 -12.10
CA GLU A 130 -0.83 -11.07 -13.26
C GLU A 130 0.19 -12.19 -13.50
N GLY A 131 1.47 -11.92 -13.20
CA GLY A 131 2.52 -12.92 -13.24
C GLY A 131 2.25 -14.08 -12.28
N LEU A 132 1.84 -13.79 -11.05
CA LEU A 132 1.47 -14.80 -10.06
C LEU A 132 0.27 -15.64 -10.52
N LEU A 133 -0.75 -15.01 -11.10
CA LEU A 133 -1.92 -15.71 -11.65
C LEU A 133 -1.53 -16.62 -12.82
N ARG A 134 -0.65 -16.17 -13.71
CA ARG A 134 -0.14 -16.99 -14.83
C ARG A 134 0.69 -18.19 -14.36
N GLN A 135 1.30 -18.11 -13.18
CA GLN A 135 2.01 -19.23 -12.55
C GLN A 135 1.05 -20.25 -11.91
N GLY A 136 -0.27 -20.01 -11.94
CA GLY A 136 -1.28 -20.89 -11.35
C GLY A 136 -1.43 -20.75 -9.83
N ILE A 137 -0.95 -19.64 -9.24
CA ILE A 137 -1.14 -19.36 -7.82
C ILE A 137 -2.61 -19.00 -7.58
N ALA A 138 -3.21 -19.61 -6.56
CA ALA A 138 -4.62 -19.40 -6.21
C ALA A 138 -4.92 -17.92 -5.85
N ASP A 139 -6.12 -17.44 -6.19
CA ASP A 139 -6.51 -16.03 -6.08
C ASP A 139 -6.41 -15.47 -4.65
N ASP A 140 -6.73 -16.29 -3.65
CA ASP A 140 -6.64 -15.95 -2.23
C ASP A 140 -5.18 -15.77 -1.78
N GLU A 141 -4.29 -16.67 -2.20
CA GLU A 141 -2.85 -16.56 -1.97
C GLU A 141 -2.27 -15.36 -2.73
N VAL A 142 -2.67 -15.10 -3.99
CA VAL A 142 -2.28 -13.90 -4.72
C VAL A 142 -2.70 -12.65 -3.96
N ARG A 143 -3.95 -12.58 -3.47
CA ARG A 143 -4.44 -11.44 -2.68
C ARG A 143 -3.59 -11.23 -1.43
N ARG A 144 -3.26 -12.31 -0.70
CA ARG A 144 -2.40 -12.24 0.48
C ARG A 144 -1.01 -11.72 0.13
N ARG A 145 -0.37 -12.30 -0.90
CA ARG A 145 0.95 -11.86 -1.37
C ARG A 145 0.96 -10.39 -1.79
N MET A 146 -0.07 -9.94 -2.50
CA MET A 146 -0.19 -8.54 -2.90
C MET A 146 -0.37 -7.61 -1.68
N GLY A 147 -1.03 -8.07 -0.61
CA GLY A 147 -1.10 -7.36 0.66
C GLY A 147 0.28 -7.18 1.30
N VAL A 148 1.07 -8.26 1.38
CA VAL A 148 2.45 -8.24 1.88
C VAL A 148 3.32 -7.30 1.04
N VAL A 149 3.25 -7.38 -0.29
CA VAL A 149 4.03 -6.52 -1.20
C VAL A 149 3.62 -5.07 -1.04
N SER A 150 2.33 -4.76 -1.07
CA SER A 150 1.82 -3.38 -0.93
C SER A 150 2.31 -2.75 0.38
N ASN A 151 2.24 -3.48 1.49
CA ASN A 151 2.76 -3.01 2.77
C ASN A 151 4.29 -2.88 2.77
N SER A 152 4.99 -3.90 2.25
CA SER A 152 6.45 -4.00 2.29
C SER A 152 7.15 -2.95 1.42
N ILE A 153 6.53 -2.52 0.31
CA ILE A 153 7.07 -1.45 -0.54
C ILE A 153 7.29 -0.18 0.28
N PHE A 154 6.34 0.21 1.13
CA PHE A 154 6.42 1.48 1.87
C PHE A 154 7.07 1.36 3.25
N THR A 155 7.06 0.16 3.84
CA THR A 155 7.60 -0.06 5.20
C THR A 155 9.03 -0.58 5.21
N ARG A 156 9.48 -1.28 4.15
CA ARG A 156 10.84 -1.80 4.07
C ARG A 156 11.74 -0.80 3.37
N ARG A 157 12.95 -0.64 3.90
CA ARG A 157 13.97 0.30 3.40
C ARG A 157 14.16 0.25 1.88
N LYS A 158 14.35 -0.95 1.31
CA LYS A 158 14.60 -1.13 -0.13
C LYS A 158 13.35 -1.00 -1.00
N GLY A 159 12.15 -1.04 -0.41
CA GLY A 159 10.92 -1.13 -1.20
C GLY A 159 10.64 0.14 -1.99
N VAL A 160 10.68 1.28 -1.31
CA VAL A 160 10.45 2.61 -1.90
C VAL A 160 11.54 2.93 -2.93
N GLU A 161 12.80 2.64 -2.59
CA GLU A 161 13.96 2.82 -3.49
C GLU A 161 13.78 2.04 -4.81
N LEU A 162 13.53 0.73 -4.73
CA LEU A 162 13.39 -0.14 -5.91
C LEU A 162 12.24 0.29 -6.82
N LEU A 163 11.11 0.69 -6.22
CA LEU A 163 9.96 1.15 -6.99
C LEU A 163 10.29 2.43 -7.74
N TRP A 164 10.80 3.45 -7.05
CA TRP A 164 11.05 4.75 -7.66
C TRP A 164 12.22 4.74 -8.63
N ASP A 165 13.24 3.90 -8.41
CA ASP A 165 14.30 3.69 -9.40
C ASP A 165 13.74 3.19 -10.73
N LYS A 166 12.81 2.23 -10.72
CA LYS A 166 12.16 1.73 -11.94
C LYS A 166 11.27 2.77 -12.59
N VAL A 167 10.60 3.60 -11.80
CA VAL A 167 9.72 4.66 -12.27
C VAL A 167 10.51 5.77 -12.95
N TYR A 168 11.56 6.27 -12.30
CA TYR A 168 12.37 7.35 -12.85
C TYR A 168 13.26 6.90 -14.02
N ALA A 169 13.69 5.64 -14.07
CA ALA A 169 14.41 5.11 -15.24
C ALA A 169 13.49 4.85 -16.46
N GLY A 170 12.15 4.93 -16.30
CA GLY A 170 11.21 4.72 -17.39
C GLY A 170 11.25 5.84 -18.44
N LYS A 171 10.95 5.50 -19.69
CA LYS A 171 11.12 6.42 -20.84
C LYS A 171 10.08 7.55 -20.92
N ASN A 172 8.93 7.39 -20.27
CA ASN A 172 7.79 8.30 -20.38
C ASN A 172 7.51 8.94 -19.02
N PRO A 173 8.11 10.09 -18.69
CA PRO A 173 7.99 10.66 -17.36
C PRO A 173 6.52 10.92 -16.99
N VAL A 174 6.06 10.34 -15.89
CA VAL A 174 4.69 10.53 -15.37
C VAL A 174 4.53 11.85 -14.60
N PHE A 175 5.63 12.43 -14.15
CA PHE A 175 5.62 13.69 -13.42
C PHE A 175 5.81 14.88 -14.36
N ILE A 176 5.03 15.94 -14.12
CA ILE A 176 5.21 17.25 -14.73
C ILE A 176 6.64 17.72 -14.47
N GLN A 177 7.35 18.09 -15.53
CA GLN A 177 8.77 18.45 -15.50
C GLN A 177 9.03 19.90 -15.04
N GLY A 178 8.03 20.77 -15.16
CA GLY A 178 8.09 22.14 -14.63
C GLY A 178 7.89 22.20 -13.11
N PRO A 179 8.30 23.30 -12.45
CA PRO A 179 8.12 23.48 -11.01
C PRO A 179 6.64 23.50 -10.62
N SER A 180 6.35 23.09 -9.39
CA SER A 180 5.01 23.19 -8.82
C SER A 180 4.58 24.66 -8.72
N ALA A 181 3.36 24.98 -9.17
CA ALA A 181 2.79 26.32 -9.03
C ALA A 181 2.72 26.78 -7.57
N VAL A 182 2.50 25.84 -6.63
CA VAL A 182 2.51 26.13 -5.19
C VAL A 182 3.91 26.55 -4.73
N VAL A 183 4.97 25.91 -5.24
CA VAL A 183 6.36 26.28 -4.91
C VAL A 183 6.70 27.64 -5.50
N MET A 184 6.31 27.92 -6.75
CA MET A 184 6.50 29.22 -7.37
C MET A 184 5.84 30.33 -6.55
N SER A 185 4.55 30.18 -6.22
CA SER A 185 3.81 31.15 -5.42
C SER A 185 4.38 31.30 -4.00
N ALA A 186 4.84 30.21 -3.38
CA ALA A 186 5.39 30.25 -2.02
C ALA A 186 6.64 31.13 -1.90
N ILE A 187 7.44 31.27 -2.97
CA ILE A 187 8.67 32.07 -2.94
C ILE A 187 8.51 33.49 -3.49
N GLU A 188 7.34 33.86 -4.01
CA GLU A 188 7.10 35.21 -4.53
C GLU A 188 7.36 36.28 -3.48
N GLY A 189 8.20 37.27 -3.81
CA GLY A 189 8.58 38.37 -2.92
C GLY A 189 9.48 37.98 -1.74
N ARG A 190 9.86 36.71 -1.60
CA ARG A 190 10.76 36.24 -0.54
C ARG A 190 12.22 36.39 -0.96
N LYS A 191 13.08 36.78 -0.01
CA LYS A 191 14.53 36.74 -0.22
C LYS A 191 14.98 35.27 -0.18
N PRO A 192 15.80 34.80 -1.14
CA PRO A 192 16.32 33.45 -1.12
C PRO A 192 17.15 33.16 0.13
N GLY A 193 16.93 31.97 0.70
CA GLY A 193 17.68 31.43 1.82
C GLY A 193 18.02 29.95 1.59
N LYS A 194 18.04 29.16 2.66
CA LYS A 194 18.22 27.70 2.61
C LYS A 194 16.88 27.01 2.39
N ALA A 195 16.80 26.20 1.34
CA ALA A 195 15.62 25.38 1.04
C ALA A 195 15.93 23.89 1.21
N LEU A 196 15.00 23.16 1.84
CA LEU A 196 14.97 21.70 1.87
C LEU A 196 13.85 21.17 0.98
N ASP A 197 14.16 20.32 0.01
CA ASP A 197 13.19 19.62 -0.85
C ASP A 197 13.11 18.13 -0.46
N ILE A 198 12.04 17.76 0.24
CA ILE A 198 11.78 16.41 0.74
C ILE A 198 11.10 15.61 -0.38
N GLY A 199 11.69 14.46 -0.76
CA GLY A 199 11.22 13.67 -1.89
C GLY A 199 11.40 14.43 -3.21
N MET A 200 12.61 14.95 -3.43
CA MET A 200 12.91 15.84 -4.55
C MET A 200 12.74 15.18 -5.93
N GLY A 201 12.72 13.84 -5.97
CA GLY A 201 12.64 13.04 -7.19
C GLY A 201 13.69 13.46 -8.22
N GLN A 202 13.22 13.81 -9.42
CA GLN A 202 14.05 14.28 -10.54
C GLN A 202 14.44 15.77 -10.45
N GLY A 203 14.16 16.43 -9.32
CA GLY A 203 14.67 17.75 -8.97
C GLY A 203 13.93 18.94 -9.57
N ARG A 204 12.71 18.80 -10.11
CA ARG A 204 11.99 19.90 -10.79
C ARG A 204 11.85 21.18 -9.95
N ASN A 205 11.53 21.03 -8.66
CA ASN A 205 11.38 22.15 -7.73
C ASN A 205 12.76 22.65 -7.29
N SER A 206 13.64 21.73 -6.91
CA SER A 206 15.02 22.03 -6.50
C SER A 206 15.83 22.81 -7.53
N VAL A 207 15.80 22.39 -8.79
CA VAL A 207 16.51 23.08 -9.89
C VAL A 207 15.91 24.48 -10.11
N TYR A 208 14.58 24.59 -10.06
CA TYR A 208 13.92 25.89 -10.15
C TYR A 208 14.31 26.83 -9.00
N LEU A 209 14.24 26.35 -7.75
CA LEU A 209 14.61 27.13 -6.56
C LEU A 209 16.07 27.60 -6.61
N ALA A 210 16.99 26.70 -7.00
CA ALA A 210 18.39 27.06 -7.18
C ALA A 210 18.57 28.13 -8.28
N GLY A 211 17.79 28.05 -9.37
CA GLY A 211 17.75 29.09 -10.41
C GLY A 211 17.19 30.43 -9.92
N GLN A 212 16.38 30.44 -8.86
CA GLN A 212 15.91 31.65 -8.17
C GLN A 212 16.88 32.12 -7.06
N GLY A 213 18.06 31.51 -6.93
CA GLY A 213 19.11 31.90 -5.99
C GLY A 213 19.02 31.26 -4.60
N TRP A 214 18.15 30.27 -4.39
CA TRP A 214 18.08 29.53 -3.12
C TRP A 214 19.26 28.55 -2.96
N ASP A 215 19.74 28.37 -1.73
CA ASP A 215 20.69 27.32 -1.37
C ASP A 215 19.91 26.02 -1.09
N VAL A 216 19.83 25.16 -2.11
CA VAL A 216 18.93 24.00 -2.08
C VAL A 216 19.67 22.73 -1.64
N THR A 217 19.15 22.11 -0.59
CA THR A 217 19.38 20.70 -0.27
C THR A 217 18.12 19.91 -0.56
N GLY A 218 18.23 18.73 -1.15
CA GLY A 218 17.09 17.83 -1.29
C GLY A 218 17.52 16.39 -1.21
N PHE A 219 16.55 15.53 -0.91
CA PHE A 219 16.77 14.10 -0.86
C PHE A 219 15.60 13.31 -1.41
N ASP A 220 15.91 12.11 -1.88
CA ASP A 220 14.96 11.13 -2.39
C ASP A 220 15.51 9.72 -2.11
N PRO A 221 14.67 8.72 -1.81
CA PRO A 221 15.13 7.34 -1.67
C PRO A 221 15.68 6.75 -2.97
N SER A 222 15.28 7.27 -4.14
CA SER A 222 15.73 6.77 -5.44
C SER A 222 17.10 7.31 -5.83
N GLY A 223 18.05 6.40 -6.04
CA GLY A 223 19.35 6.72 -6.62
C GLY A 223 19.22 7.26 -8.05
N GLU A 224 18.29 6.71 -8.83
CA GLU A 224 18.03 7.16 -10.20
C GLU A 224 17.41 8.55 -10.25
N GLY A 225 16.45 8.84 -9.37
CA GLY A 225 15.85 10.18 -9.24
C GLY A 225 16.92 11.23 -8.95
N ILE A 226 17.80 10.96 -7.97
CA ILE A 226 18.92 11.84 -7.62
C ILE A 226 19.93 11.99 -8.76
N ARG A 227 20.22 10.91 -9.51
CA ARG A 227 21.09 10.98 -10.70
C ARG A 227 20.51 11.92 -11.76
N ILE A 228 19.21 11.82 -12.03
CA ILE A 228 18.50 12.69 -12.98
C ILE A 228 18.44 14.13 -12.45
N ALA A 229 18.15 14.34 -11.16
CA ALA A 229 18.11 15.66 -10.54
C ALA A 229 19.45 16.41 -10.69
N ARG A 230 20.57 15.72 -10.45
CA ARG A 230 21.92 16.28 -10.68
C ARG A 230 22.13 16.65 -12.14
N SER A 231 21.78 15.75 -13.07
CA SER A 231 21.89 16.06 -14.51
C SER A 231 21.03 17.25 -14.94
N ASN A 232 19.83 17.40 -14.36
CA ASN A 232 18.96 18.55 -14.64
C ASN A 232 19.53 19.85 -14.06
N ALA A 233 20.13 19.80 -12.88
CA ALA A 233 20.84 20.94 -12.29
C ALA A 233 22.04 21.38 -13.17
N ASP A 234 22.84 20.40 -13.63
CA ASP A 234 23.98 20.65 -14.52
C ASP A 234 23.54 21.31 -15.83
N LYS A 235 22.47 20.79 -16.47
CA LYS A 235 21.89 21.36 -17.69
C LYS A 235 21.37 22.78 -17.50
N ALA A 236 20.83 23.09 -16.33
CA ALA A 236 20.33 24.41 -15.98
C ALA A 236 21.44 25.36 -15.48
N GLY A 237 22.68 24.88 -15.31
CA GLY A 237 23.81 25.69 -14.82
C GLY A 237 23.69 26.07 -13.34
N VAL A 238 22.95 25.31 -12.53
CA VAL A 238 22.73 25.58 -11.10
C VAL A 238 23.32 24.47 -10.23
N LYS A 239 23.58 24.77 -8.96
CA LYS A 239 24.07 23.79 -7.98
C LYS A 239 22.96 23.43 -7.00
N ILE A 240 22.82 22.13 -6.73
CA ILE A 240 21.96 21.59 -5.68
C ILE A 240 22.73 20.54 -4.86
N ARG A 241 22.45 20.44 -3.57
CA ARG A 241 22.91 19.33 -2.72
C ARG A 241 21.85 18.22 -2.75
N ALA A 242 22.01 17.26 -3.66
CA ALA A 242 21.09 16.14 -3.83
C ALA A 242 21.61 14.86 -3.14
N LEU A 243 20.83 14.28 -2.22
CA LEU A 243 21.20 13.14 -1.39
C LEU A 243 20.27 11.94 -1.62
N VAL A 244 20.82 10.73 -1.67
CA VAL A 244 20.00 9.51 -1.61
C VAL A 244 19.74 9.22 -0.13
N ALA A 245 18.50 9.41 0.31
CA ALA A 245 18.11 9.20 1.70
C ALA A 245 16.59 9.02 1.82
N ARG A 246 16.15 8.35 2.89
CA ARG A 246 14.76 8.32 3.33
C ARG A 246 14.46 9.44 4.31
N ASP A 247 13.17 9.76 4.47
CA ASP A 247 12.69 10.77 5.41
C ASP A 247 12.97 10.42 6.88
N ASP A 248 12.99 9.12 7.22
CA ASP A 248 13.36 8.60 8.54
C ASP A 248 14.88 8.54 8.80
N GLU A 249 15.70 8.76 7.77
CA GLU A 249 17.17 8.79 7.85
C GLU A 249 17.73 10.21 7.86
N PHE A 250 17.01 11.16 7.27
CA PHE A 250 17.44 12.54 7.14
C PHE A 250 17.33 13.30 8.47
N ARG A 251 18.40 14.02 8.84
CA ARG A 251 18.41 14.88 10.03
C ARG A 251 18.03 16.30 9.64
N TYR A 252 16.79 16.68 9.94
CA TYR A 252 16.25 18.01 9.63
C TYR A 252 16.95 19.15 10.39
N GLY A 253 17.43 18.89 11.61
CA GLY A 253 18.03 19.89 12.49
C GLY A 253 17.01 20.83 13.13
N GLU A 254 17.50 21.90 13.76
CA GLU A 254 16.70 22.97 14.36
C GLU A 254 17.10 24.31 13.73
N ASP A 255 16.14 25.17 13.41
CA ASP A 255 16.37 26.49 12.80
C ASP A 255 17.35 26.45 11.60
N GLN A 256 17.24 25.43 10.75
CA GLN A 256 18.16 25.19 9.64
C GLN A 256 17.66 25.78 8.31
N TRP A 257 16.35 25.80 8.10
CA TRP A 257 15.76 26.03 6.78
C TRP A 257 14.88 27.27 6.77
N ASP A 258 14.99 28.05 5.70
CA ASP A 258 14.10 29.20 5.43
C ASP A 258 12.87 28.76 4.60
N LEU A 259 12.96 27.59 3.95
CA LEU A 259 11.87 26.95 3.21
C LEU A 259 11.99 25.43 3.31
N ILE A 260 10.88 24.74 3.61
CA ILE A 260 10.76 23.28 3.46
C ILE A 260 9.68 23.01 2.41
N VAL A 261 10.03 22.23 1.39
CA VAL A 261 9.16 21.80 0.31
C VAL A 261 8.88 20.32 0.47
N ILE A 262 7.60 19.95 0.42
CA ILE A 262 7.15 18.58 0.33
C ILE A 262 5.97 18.52 -0.65
N THR A 263 6.17 17.84 -1.79
CA THR A 263 5.13 17.76 -2.83
C THR A 263 4.98 16.33 -3.32
N TYR A 264 3.76 15.78 -3.26
CA TYR A 264 3.41 14.46 -3.79
C TYR A 264 4.25 13.30 -3.23
N VAL A 265 4.70 13.40 -1.97
CA VAL A 265 5.51 12.36 -1.31
C VAL A 265 4.62 11.40 -0.53
N ARG A 266 3.89 11.92 0.46
CA ARG A 266 2.98 11.16 1.35
C ARG A 266 2.06 12.11 2.11
N ASP A 267 1.10 11.53 2.81
CA ASP A 267 0.29 12.26 3.79
C ASP A 267 1.15 12.74 4.97
N LEU A 268 0.84 13.93 5.46
CA LEU A 268 1.53 14.55 6.59
C LEU A 268 0.77 14.29 7.89
N THR A 269 1.52 13.94 8.93
CA THR A 269 1.05 13.74 10.29
C THR A 269 1.29 14.97 11.15
N LYS A 270 0.76 14.97 12.39
CA LYS A 270 1.04 16.05 13.35
C LYS A 270 2.51 16.03 13.79
N GLU A 271 3.10 14.85 13.86
CA GLU A 271 4.49 14.61 14.22
C GLU A 271 5.42 15.20 13.14
N ASP A 272 5.08 15.03 11.86
CA ASP A 272 5.81 15.67 10.75
C ASP A 272 5.75 17.19 10.85
N ALA A 273 4.55 17.74 11.09
CA ALA A 273 4.37 19.17 11.24
C ALA A 273 5.22 19.72 12.40
N ALA A 274 5.24 19.04 13.55
CA ALA A 274 6.07 19.43 14.69
C ALA A 274 7.58 19.36 14.37
N GLN A 275 8.02 18.31 13.66
CA GLN A 275 9.41 18.17 13.24
C GLN A 275 9.83 19.28 12.26
N PHE A 276 9.02 19.55 11.23
CA PHE A 276 9.30 20.58 10.24
C PHE A 276 9.24 21.98 10.85
N TRP A 277 8.29 22.22 11.75
CA TRP A 277 8.21 23.48 12.49
C TRP A 277 9.49 23.78 13.28
N LYS A 278 10.04 22.75 13.94
CA LYS A 278 11.30 22.87 14.67
C LYS A 278 12.51 23.10 13.76
N ALA A 279 12.48 22.55 12.56
CA ALA A 279 13.57 22.66 11.58
C ALA A 279 13.56 24.00 10.82
N LEU A 280 12.41 24.66 10.73
CA LEU A 280 12.25 25.98 10.12
C LEU A 280 12.83 27.06 11.02
N ARG A 281 13.54 28.00 10.41
CA ARG A 281 13.97 29.23 11.09
C ARG A 281 12.77 30.13 11.40
N PRO A 282 12.84 30.96 12.44
CA PRO A 282 11.86 32.01 12.66
C PRO A 282 11.85 33.02 11.50
N GLY A 283 10.70 33.21 10.86
CA GLY A 283 10.50 34.14 9.73
C GLY A 283 9.46 33.63 8.74
#